data_AF-W6ALC9-F1
#
_entry.id   AF-W6ALC9-F1
#
_cell.length_a   1.000
_cell.length_b   1.000
_cell.length_c   1.000
_cell.angle_alpha   90.00
_cell.angle_beta   90.00
_cell.angle_gamma   90.00
#
_symmetry.space_group_name_H-M   'P 1'
#
loop_
_entity.id
_entity.type
_entity.pdbx_description
1 polymer ?
#
loop_
_entity_poly.entity_id
_entity_poly.type
_entity_poly.pdbx_seq_one_letter_code
_entity_poly.pdbx_strand_id
1 'polypeptide(L)' 'MYKKGNKVNVKITNITPYGAFCRAEKADGLIHVSEISDYYVKRY' A
#
# COMPACT_ATOMS: atom_id res chain seq x y z
N MET A 1 13.01 0.92 -13.15
CA MET A 1 12.57 -0.16 -12.23
C MET A 1 13.02 0.21 -10.83
N TYR A 2 12.13 0.16 -9.84
CA TYR A 2 12.50 0.42 -8.44
C TYR A 2 13.28 -0.78 -7.87
N LYS A 3 14.30 -0.51 -7.04
CA LYS A 3 15.06 -1.55 -6.34
C LYS A 3 14.56 -1.70 -4.91
N LYS A 4 14.71 -2.90 -4.33
CA LYS A 4 14.44 -3.11 -2.90
C LYS A 4 15.22 -2.08 -2.07
N GLY A 5 14.54 -1.43 -1.12
CA GLY A 5 15.11 -0.39 -0.26
C GLY A 5 14.94 1.05 -0.78
N ASN A 6 14.46 1.27 -2.00
CA ASN A 6 14.07 2.63 -2.41
C ASN A 6 12.81 3.08 -1.67
N LYS A 7 12.88 4.26 -1.06
CA LYS A 7 11.71 5.00 -0.59
C LYS A 7 11.09 5.70 -1.80
N VAL A 8 9.84 5.39 -2.09
CA VAL A 8 9.11 5.91 -3.24
C VAL A 8 7.83 6.57 -2.73
N ASN A 9 7.56 7.79 -3.18
CA ASN A 9 6.26 8.41 -2.94
C ASN A 9 5.24 7.79 -3.90
N VAL A 10 4.15 7.29 -3.32
CA VAL A 10 3.07 6.64 -4.05
C VAL A 10 1.74 7.25 -3.63
N LYS A 11 0.77 7.25 -4.55
CA LYS A 11 -0.59 7.70 -4.26
C LYS A 11 -1.47 6.49 -3.98
N ILE A 12 -2.14 6.48 -2.83
CA ILE A 12 -3.12 5.43 -2.51
C ILE A 12 -4.37 5.68 -3.37
N THR A 13 -4.78 4.67 -4.12
CA THR A 13 -5.93 4.74 -5.04
C THR A 13 -7.13 4.02 -4.47
N ASN A 14 -6.94 2.95 -3.70
CA ASN A 14 -8.02 2.20 -3.08
C ASN A 14 -7.55 1.50 -1.79
N ILE A 15 -8.43 1.37 -0.81
CA ILE A 15 -8.16 0.67 0.45
C ILE A 15 -9.17 -0.48 0.56
N THR A 16 -8.66 -1.68 0.76
CA THR A 16 -9.47 -2.90 0.96
C THR A 16 -9.18 -3.49 2.34
N PRO A 17 -10.04 -4.38 2.86
CA PRO A 17 -9.81 -5.01 4.16
C PRO A 17 -8.51 -5.83 4.26
N TYR A 18 -7.94 -6.25 3.13
CA TYR A 18 -6.72 -7.03 3.06
C TYR A 18 -5.48 -6.22 2.65
N GLY A 19 -5.62 -4.93 2.33
CA GLY A 19 -4.48 -4.10 1.95
C GLY A 19 -4.83 -2.75 1.35
N ALA A 20 -3.82 -2.07 0.79
CA ALA A 20 -3.98 -0.81 0.08
C ALA A 20 -3.34 -0.88 -1.30
N PHE A 21 -4.10 -0.48 -2.32
CA PHE A 21 -3.58 -0.31 -3.67
C PHE A 21 -2.94 1.07 -3.79
N CYS A 22 -1.73 1.09 -4.31
CA CYS A 22 -0.95 2.30 -4.51
C CYS A 22 -0.46 2.39 -5.96
N ARG A 23 -0.37 3.62 -6.45
CA ARG A 23 0.11 3.94 -7.78
C ARG A 23 1.34 4.82 -7.68
N ALA A 24 2.44 4.36 -8.26
CA ALA A 24 3.66 5.12 -8.47
C ALA A 24 3.74 5.53 -9.95
N GLU A 25 4.62 6.49 -10.28
CA GLU A 25 4.78 6.96 -11.67
C GLU A 25 5.20 5.86 -12.64
N LYS A 26 5.93 4.84 -12.16
CA LYS A 26 6.52 3.79 -13.00
C LYS A 26 6.05 2.38 -12.65
N ALA A 27 5.13 2.24 -11.70
CA ALA A 27 4.61 0.94 -11.26
C ALA A 27 3.32 1.11 -10.44
N ASP A 28 2.44 0.12 -10.52
CA ASP A 28 1.33 -0.07 -9.58
C ASP A 28 1.75 -1.11 -8.52
N GLY A 29 1.25 -0.96 -7.29
CA GLY A 29 1.62 -1.80 -6.15
C GLY A 29 0.46 -2.09 -5.21
N LEU A 30 0.59 -3.17 -4.43
CA LEU A 30 -0.31 -3.53 -3.36
C LEU A 30 0.50 -3.65 -2.08
N ILE A 31 0.07 -2.95 -1.04
CA ILE A 31 0.62 -3.03 0.30
C ILE A 31 -0.28 -3.94 1.11
N HIS A 32 0.27 -4.99 1.72
CA HIS A 32 -0.54 -5.94 2.47
C HIS A 32 -0.98 -5.31 3.80
N VAL A 33 -2.18 -5.63 4.31
CA VAL A 33 -2.68 -5.02 5.56
C VAL A 33 -1.75 -5.24 6.75
N SER A 34 -1.07 -6.40 6.80
CA SER A 34 -0.06 -6.71 7.83
C SER A 34 1.15 -5.76 7.83
N GLU A 35 1.41 -5.05 6.73
CA GLU A 35 2.47 -4.05 6.62
C GLU A 35 1.97 -2.63 6.99
N ILE A 36 0.66 -2.43 7.08
CA ILE A 36 0.02 -1.12 7.34
C ILE A 36 -0.31 -0.96 8.82
N SER A 37 -0.83 -2.00 9.48
CA SER A 37 -1.19 -1.98 10.90
C SER A 37 -1.35 -3.38 11.47
N ASP A 38 -0.98 -3.54 12.74
CA ASP A 38 -1.14 -4.80 13.50
C ASP A 38 -2.61 -5.04 13.92
N TYR A 39 -3.47 -4.03 13.81
CA TYR A 39 -4.89 -4.08 14.21
C TYR A 39 -5.83 -3.89 13.02
N TYR A 40 -6.91 -4.69 13.01
CA TYR A 40 -8.00 -4.53 12.06
C TYR A 40 -8.71 -3.18 12.28
N VAL A 41 -8.69 -2.30 11.27
CA VAL A 41 -9.48 -1.05 11.28
C VAL A 41 -10.94 -1.41 11.06
N LYS A 42 -11.66 -1.68 12.15
CA LYS A 42 -13.10 -1.92 12.14
C LYS A 42 -13.80 -0.60 11.81
N ARG A 43 -14.46 -0.54 10.65
CA ARG A 43 -15.29 0.60 10.28
C ARG A 43 -16.62 0.47 11.03
N TYR A 44 -16.84 1.37 12.00
CA TYR A 44 -18.16 1.61 12.60
C TYR A 44 -19.06 2.31 11.59
#